data_AF-A0A5F2I211-F1
#
_entry.id   AF-A0A5F2I211-F1
#
_cell.length_a   1.000
_cell.length_b   1.000
_cell.length_c   1.000
_cell.angle_alpha   90.00
_cell.angle_beta   90.00
_cell.angle_gamma   90.00
#
_symmetry.space_group_name_H-M   'P 1'
#
loop_
_entity.id
_entity.type
_entity.pdbx_description
1 polymer ?
#
loop_
_entity_poly.entity_id
_entity_poly.type
_entity_poly.pdbx_seq_one_letter_code
_entity_poly.pdbx_strand_id
1 'polypeptide(L)'
;MGFSISWLGFRGYGIKEAAALFGREVGGSSEDFDAPVNAYRSDTNWAIIILGYCSFPNPPDSYLSAFSQGREMVVVHIEEHRMFAHAELWSSGKNIWRVWHSGDENVMDLHTTGDLPASFETLSQQAFSKRDKESDVDYVFDIPLDLAAELTGFRHDEGAPDRVFFELVEKPAQR
;
A
#
# COMPACT_ATOMS: atom_id res chain seq x y z
N MET A 1 2.57 -15.35 12.25
CA MET A 1 1.71 -14.15 12.35
C MET A 1 2.09 -13.31 11.17
N GLY A 2 1.13 -12.96 10.31
CA GLY A 2 1.38 -12.18 9.11
C GLY A 2 0.37 -11.06 8.95
N PHE A 3 0.65 -10.12 8.06
CA PHE A 3 -0.20 -8.96 7.82
C PHE A 3 -1.42 -9.31 6.96
N SER A 4 -2.58 -8.86 7.42
CA SER A 4 -3.80 -8.65 6.63
C SER A 4 -4.13 -7.17 6.72
N ILE A 5 -3.61 -6.37 5.80
CA ILE A 5 -3.70 -4.91 5.87
C ILE A 5 -3.98 -4.31 4.50
N SER A 6 -4.38 -3.06 4.50
CA SER A 6 -4.34 -2.21 3.32
C SER A 6 -3.75 -0.87 3.68
N TRP A 7 -2.99 -0.28 2.77
CA TRP A 7 -2.52 1.09 2.99
C TRP A 7 -2.66 1.92 1.74
N LEU A 8 -2.91 3.22 1.94
CA LEU A 8 -3.12 4.19 0.89
C LEU A 8 -2.12 5.33 1.06
N GLY A 9 -1.37 5.62 0.01
CA GLY A 9 -0.48 6.77 -0.05
C GLY A 9 -1.12 7.93 -0.79
N PHE A 10 -0.98 9.15 -0.28
CA PHE A 10 -1.40 10.39 -0.91
C PHE A 10 -0.22 11.35 -1.09
N ARG A 11 0.15 11.64 -2.35
CA ARG A 11 1.27 12.54 -2.64
C ARG A 11 0.88 13.99 -2.36
N GLY A 12 1.77 14.73 -1.70
CA GLY A 12 1.60 16.15 -1.38
C GLY A 12 0.66 16.45 -0.21
N TYR A 13 -0.01 15.45 0.35
CA TYR A 13 -0.91 15.60 1.50
C TYR A 13 -0.15 15.59 2.82
N GLY A 14 -0.56 16.40 3.78
CA GLY A 14 -0.20 16.21 5.18
C GLY A 14 -1.01 15.07 5.81
N ILE A 15 -0.49 14.45 6.88
CA ILE A 15 -1.20 13.35 7.59
C ILE A 15 -2.59 13.77 8.10
N LYS A 16 -2.77 15.03 8.51
CA LYS A 16 -4.08 15.57 8.95
C LYS A 16 -5.08 15.64 7.81
N GLU A 17 -4.63 16.05 6.63
CA GLU A 17 -5.47 16.15 5.44
C GLU A 17 -5.86 14.75 4.97
N ALA A 18 -4.90 13.80 4.98
CA ALA A 18 -5.16 12.41 4.64
C ALA A 18 -6.15 11.76 5.63
N ALA A 19 -5.94 11.94 6.94
CA ALA A 19 -6.85 11.45 7.98
C ALA A 19 -8.29 11.97 7.81
N ALA A 20 -8.43 13.25 7.45
CA ALA A 20 -9.73 13.85 7.23
C ALA A 20 -10.52 13.20 6.09
N LEU A 21 -9.84 12.64 5.08
CA LEU A 21 -10.49 11.91 3.98
C LEU A 21 -11.17 10.61 4.46
N PHE A 22 -10.69 10.03 5.56
CA PHE A 22 -11.27 8.86 6.22
C PHE A 22 -12.23 9.24 7.35
N GLY A 23 -12.59 10.53 7.47
CA GLY A 23 -13.46 11.03 8.54
C GLY A 23 -12.81 10.99 9.93
N ARG A 24 -11.48 10.90 10.01
CA ARG A 24 -10.71 10.74 11.25
C ARG A 24 -9.88 11.98 11.59
N GLU A 25 -9.36 12.00 12.81
CA GLU A 25 -8.39 12.98 13.29
C GLU A 25 -7.08 12.29 13.70
N VAL A 26 -5.98 13.05 13.66
CA VAL A 26 -4.67 12.56 14.08
C VAL A 26 -4.61 12.58 15.62
N GLY A 27 -4.41 11.40 16.20
CA GLY A 27 -4.28 11.18 17.63
C GLY A 27 -2.83 11.12 18.10
N GLY A 28 -2.55 10.21 19.03
CA GLY A 28 -1.22 10.00 19.60
C GLY A 28 -0.23 9.41 18.58
N SER A 29 1.06 9.59 18.84
CA SER A 29 2.15 9.00 18.07
C SER A 29 2.64 7.69 18.70
N SER A 30 3.16 6.79 17.87
CA SER A 30 3.64 5.47 18.25
C SER A 30 4.85 5.06 17.39
N GLU A 31 5.70 4.17 17.91
CA GLU A 31 6.81 3.56 17.17
C GLU A 31 6.31 2.44 16.23
N ASP A 32 5.14 1.86 16.54
CA ASP A 32 4.46 0.82 15.76
C ASP A 32 3.07 1.29 15.27
N PHE A 33 2.47 0.58 14.31
CA PHE A 33 1.14 0.87 13.75
C PHE A 33 0.04 -0.10 14.24
N ASP A 34 -0.01 -0.36 15.54
CA ASP A 34 -0.94 -1.33 16.14
C ASP A 34 -2.40 -0.86 16.26
N ALA A 35 -2.69 0.42 16.02
CA ALA A 35 -4.05 0.92 16.05
C ALA A 35 -4.87 0.40 14.85
N PRO A 36 -6.22 0.40 14.91
CA PRO A 36 -7.04 -0.04 13.78
C PRO A 36 -6.81 0.76 12.50
N VAL A 37 -6.49 2.05 12.64
CA VAL A 37 -6.09 2.93 11.54
C VAL A 37 -4.93 3.80 12.00
N ASN A 38 -3.87 3.84 11.20
CA ASN A 38 -2.67 4.62 11.48
C ASN A 38 -2.35 5.54 10.30
N ALA A 39 -1.52 6.54 10.57
CA ALA A 39 -0.93 7.39 9.56
C ALA A 39 0.58 7.43 9.71
N TYR A 40 1.27 7.54 8.59
CA TYR A 40 2.71 7.75 8.52
C TYR A 40 3.03 8.86 7.52
N ARG A 41 4.08 9.63 7.79
CA ARG A 41 4.59 10.62 6.86
C ARG A 41 5.92 10.15 6.31
N SER A 42 5.96 9.86 5.01
CA SER A 42 7.19 9.48 4.32
C SER A 42 8.03 10.70 3.95
N ASP A 43 9.35 10.51 3.90
CA ASP A 43 10.35 11.48 3.44
C ASP A 43 10.17 11.88 1.98
N THR A 44 9.52 11.04 1.17
CA THR A 44 9.22 11.32 -0.25
C THR A 44 7.90 12.07 -0.45
N ASN A 45 7.43 12.81 0.56
CA ASN A 45 6.25 13.69 0.51
C ASN A 45 4.91 12.92 0.31
N TRP A 46 4.82 11.73 0.88
CA TRP A 46 3.57 10.95 0.91
C TRP A 46 2.99 10.90 2.32
N ALA A 47 1.69 11.13 2.46
CA ALA A 47 0.95 10.73 3.65
C ALA A 47 0.40 9.31 3.41
N ILE A 48 0.77 8.38 4.26
CA ILE A 48 0.32 6.98 4.21
C ILE A 48 -0.76 6.79 5.27
N ILE A 49 -1.89 6.20 4.90
CA ILE A 49 -2.93 5.72 5.82
C ILE A 49 -2.91 4.21 5.80
N ILE A 50 -2.76 3.58 6.96
CA ILE A 50 -2.69 2.13 7.13
C ILE A 50 -3.96 1.66 7.82
N LEU A 51 -4.65 0.69 7.23
CA LEU A 51 -5.81 0.02 7.77
C LEU A 51 -5.36 -1.34 8.31
N GLY A 52 -5.68 -1.62 9.58
CA GLY A 52 -5.37 -2.90 10.24
C GLY A 52 -6.19 -4.10 9.76
N TYR A 53 -6.70 -4.03 8.53
CA TYR A 53 -7.46 -5.07 7.85
C TYR A 53 -7.29 -4.90 6.33
N CYS A 54 -7.25 -6.01 5.60
CA CYS A 54 -7.27 -5.96 4.14
C CYS A 54 -8.69 -5.63 3.64
N SER A 55 -8.83 -4.56 2.85
CA SER A 55 -10.13 -4.11 2.34
C SER A 55 -10.02 -3.53 0.94
N PHE A 56 -10.82 -4.08 0.03
CA PHE A 56 -11.01 -3.55 -1.30
C PHE A 56 -12.24 -2.64 -1.30
N PRO A 57 -12.14 -1.38 -1.76
CA PRO A 57 -13.33 -0.56 -1.97
C PRO A 57 -14.30 -1.26 -2.92
N ASN A 58 -15.61 -1.07 -2.74
CA ASN A 58 -16.64 -1.70 -3.57
C ASN A 58 -17.74 -0.69 -3.96
N PRO A 59 -17.97 -0.41 -5.26
CA PRO A 59 -17.14 -0.81 -6.40
C PRO A 59 -15.77 -0.08 -6.40
N PRO A 60 -14.66 -0.80 -6.62
CA PRO A 60 -13.32 -0.29 -6.33
C PRO A 60 -12.94 0.91 -7.18
N ASP A 61 -13.08 0.78 -8.50
CA ASP A 61 -12.50 1.75 -9.43
C ASP A 61 -13.21 3.11 -9.40
N SER A 62 -14.54 3.16 -9.24
CA SER A 62 -15.25 4.45 -9.20
C SER A 62 -14.94 5.25 -7.94
N TYR A 63 -14.74 4.56 -6.81
CA TYR A 63 -14.38 5.21 -5.55
C TYR A 63 -12.95 5.77 -5.65
N LEU A 64 -12.00 4.95 -6.09
CA LEU A 64 -10.59 5.34 -6.21
C LEU A 64 -10.37 6.37 -7.33
N SER A 65 -11.15 6.31 -8.40
CA SER A 65 -11.19 7.34 -9.44
C SER A 65 -11.64 8.70 -8.89
N ALA A 66 -12.72 8.73 -8.10
CA ALA A 66 -13.17 9.98 -7.49
C ALA A 66 -12.12 10.53 -6.49
N PHE A 67 -11.49 9.64 -5.73
CA PHE A 67 -10.55 10.01 -4.66
C PHE A 67 -9.19 10.48 -5.18
N SER A 68 -8.75 9.96 -6.33
CA SER A 68 -7.51 10.36 -6.99
C SER A 68 -7.65 11.60 -7.89
N GLN A 69 -8.80 12.28 -7.89
CA GLN A 69 -8.96 13.52 -8.64
C GLN A 69 -7.95 14.59 -8.17
N GLY A 70 -7.19 15.13 -9.12
CA GLY A 70 -6.19 16.18 -8.90
C GLY A 70 -4.95 15.76 -8.11
N ARG A 71 -4.67 14.45 -7.96
CA ARG A 71 -3.52 13.96 -7.18
C ARG A 71 -3.06 12.58 -7.62
N GLU A 72 -1.89 12.19 -7.14
CA GLU A 72 -1.43 10.81 -7.17
C GLU A 72 -1.76 10.08 -5.87
N MET A 73 -2.24 8.85 -6.02
CA MET A 73 -2.61 7.97 -4.93
C MET A 73 -2.08 6.57 -5.20
N VAL A 74 -1.41 5.97 -4.22
CA VAL A 74 -1.01 4.56 -4.25
C VAL A 74 -1.97 3.79 -3.35
N VAL A 75 -2.39 2.60 -3.77
CA VAL A 75 -3.23 1.69 -2.98
C VAL A 75 -2.55 0.34 -2.94
N VAL A 76 -2.42 -0.22 -1.75
CA VAL A 76 -1.81 -1.53 -1.53
C VAL A 76 -2.70 -2.38 -0.64
N HIS A 77 -2.82 -3.65 -1.00
CA HIS A 77 -3.53 -4.68 -0.26
C HIS A 77 -2.61 -5.87 -0.03
N ILE A 78 -2.57 -6.36 1.20
CA ILE A 78 -1.68 -7.45 1.61
C ILE A 78 -2.47 -8.47 2.41
N GLU A 79 -2.31 -9.74 2.05
CA GLU A 79 -2.77 -10.91 2.79
C GLU A 79 -1.64 -11.97 2.80
N GLU A 80 -0.72 -11.85 3.76
CA GLU A 80 0.47 -12.73 3.84
C GLU A 80 0.09 -14.19 4.03
N HIS A 81 -1.05 -14.47 4.68
CA HIS A 81 -1.55 -15.83 4.85
C HIS A 81 -1.93 -16.53 3.55
N ARG A 82 -2.18 -15.75 2.48
CA ARG A 82 -2.50 -16.24 1.13
C ARG A 82 -1.39 -15.97 0.13
N MET A 83 -0.26 -15.40 0.57
CA MET A 83 0.77 -14.85 -0.31
C MET A 83 0.14 -13.94 -1.38
N PHE A 84 -0.82 -13.11 -0.96
CA PHE A 84 -1.49 -12.17 -1.84
C PHE A 84 -0.95 -10.75 -1.61
N ALA A 85 -0.49 -10.13 -2.69
CA ALA A 85 -0.04 -8.75 -2.70
C ALA A 85 -0.60 -8.04 -3.93
N HIS A 86 -1.06 -6.81 -3.74
CA HIS A 86 -1.58 -5.95 -4.80
C HIS A 86 -1.09 -4.53 -4.57
N ALA A 87 -0.65 -3.89 -5.64
CA ALA A 87 -0.32 -2.47 -5.65
C ALA A 87 -0.86 -1.80 -6.91
N GLU A 88 -1.30 -0.56 -6.77
CA GLU A 88 -1.73 0.25 -7.90
C GLU A 88 -1.47 1.73 -7.68
N LEU A 89 -1.24 2.43 -8.80
CA LEU A 89 -1.12 3.88 -8.84
C LEU A 89 -2.32 4.47 -9.57
N TRP A 90 -2.91 5.47 -8.93
CA TRP A 90 -3.97 6.29 -9.49
C TRP A 90 -3.49 7.73 -9.64
N SER A 91 -3.88 8.36 -10.73
CA SER A 91 -3.66 9.80 -10.94
C SER A 91 -4.80 10.42 -11.73
N SER A 92 -5.30 11.55 -11.25
CA SER A 92 -6.34 12.33 -11.94
C SER A 92 -7.56 11.48 -12.34
N GLY A 93 -7.97 10.59 -11.45
CA GLY A 93 -9.11 9.70 -11.64
C GLY A 93 -8.90 8.50 -12.55
N LYS A 94 -7.66 8.23 -12.96
CA LYS A 94 -7.32 7.09 -13.80
C LYS A 94 -6.40 6.15 -13.05
N ASN A 95 -6.64 4.84 -13.19
CA ASN A 95 -5.65 3.84 -12.84
C ASN A 95 -4.53 3.92 -13.87
N ILE A 96 -3.32 4.24 -13.42
CA ILE A 96 -2.13 4.35 -14.27
C ILE A 96 -1.53 2.97 -14.46
N TRP A 97 -1.36 2.24 -13.37
CA TRP A 97 -0.94 0.84 -13.40
C TRP A 97 -1.47 0.08 -12.19
N ARG A 98 -1.48 -1.24 -12.33
CA ARG A 98 -1.81 -2.20 -11.27
C ARG A 98 -0.94 -3.45 -11.45
N VAL A 99 -0.44 -3.99 -10.34
CA VAL A 99 0.30 -5.24 -10.25
C VAL A 99 -0.25 -6.05 -9.08
N TRP A 100 -0.55 -7.33 -9.29
CA TRP A 100 -0.97 -8.21 -8.20
C TRP A 100 -0.50 -9.65 -8.41
N HIS A 101 -0.41 -10.35 -7.29
CA HIS A 101 0.03 -11.74 -7.17
C HIS A 101 -0.89 -12.45 -6.17
N SER A 102 -1.29 -13.68 -6.47
CA SER A 102 -2.12 -14.55 -5.64
C SER A 102 -1.43 -15.91 -5.47
N GLY A 103 -0.45 -15.97 -4.56
CA GLY A 103 0.41 -17.15 -4.41
C GLY A 103 -0.33 -18.42 -3.98
N ASP A 104 -1.50 -18.30 -3.36
CA ASP A 104 -2.37 -19.43 -3.01
C ASP A 104 -3.13 -20.04 -4.20
N GLU A 105 -3.38 -19.25 -5.26
CA GLU A 105 -3.97 -19.73 -6.51
C GLU A 105 -2.89 -20.29 -7.44
N ASN A 106 -1.83 -19.51 -7.65
CA ASN A 106 -0.67 -19.92 -8.42
C ASN A 106 0.54 -19.14 -7.96
N VAL A 107 1.46 -19.86 -7.35
CA VAL A 107 2.73 -19.34 -6.84
C VAL A 107 3.59 -18.63 -7.90
N MET A 108 3.34 -18.83 -9.19
CA MET A 108 4.04 -18.17 -10.31
C MET A 108 3.22 -17.07 -11.00
N ASP A 109 1.99 -16.80 -10.55
CA ASP A 109 1.20 -15.76 -11.19
C ASP A 109 1.78 -14.37 -10.94
N LEU A 110 1.66 -13.51 -11.93
CA LEU A 110 1.92 -12.10 -11.78
C LEU A 110 1.09 -11.40 -12.81
N HIS A 111 0.13 -10.63 -12.34
CA HIS A 111 -0.83 -9.97 -13.18
C HIS A 111 -0.56 -8.47 -13.21
N THR A 112 -0.66 -7.87 -14.38
CA THR A 112 -0.37 -6.46 -14.58
C THR A 112 -1.30 -5.79 -15.56
N THR A 113 -1.51 -4.48 -15.39
CA THR A 113 -2.20 -3.62 -16.35
C THR A 113 -1.61 -2.22 -16.34
N GLY A 114 -1.73 -1.51 -17.47
CA GLY A 114 -1.39 -0.08 -17.57
C GLY A 114 0.09 0.20 -17.79
N ASP A 115 0.50 1.43 -17.47
CA ASP A 115 1.84 1.96 -17.71
C ASP A 115 2.73 1.68 -16.49
N LEU A 116 3.34 0.49 -16.47
CA LEU A 116 4.15 0.00 -15.36
C LEU A 116 5.42 0.84 -15.13
N PRO A 117 5.92 0.95 -13.87
CA PRO A 117 7.19 1.60 -13.59
C PRO A 117 8.37 0.91 -14.30
N ALA A 118 9.40 1.69 -14.67
CA ALA A 118 10.55 1.18 -15.41
C ALA A 118 11.34 0.08 -14.66
N SER A 119 11.26 0.07 -13.33
CA SER A 119 11.87 -0.94 -12.46
C SER A 119 11.17 -2.31 -12.51
N PHE A 120 9.92 -2.38 -12.97
CA PHE A 120 9.11 -3.61 -12.97
C PHE A 120 9.83 -4.80 -13.60
N GLU A 121 10.31 -4.65 -14.84
CA GLU A 121 11.00 -5.73 -15.56
C GLU A 121 12.22 -6.26 -14.79
N THR A 122 12.96 -5.36 -14.15
CA THR A 122 14.14 -5.75 -13.36
C THR A 122 13.73 -6.49 -12.08
N LEU A 123 12.70 -6.00 -11.37
CA LEU A 123 12.18 -6.64 -10.15
C LEU A 123 11.62 -8.03 -10.46
N SER A 124 10.82 -8.17 -11.52
CA SER A 124 10.27 -9.45 -11.95
C SER A 124 11.37 -10.45 -12.31
N GLN A 125 12.36 -10.05 -13.12
CA GLN A 125 13.46 -10.93 -13.48
C GLN A 125 14.25 -11.41 -12.27
N GLN A 126 14.50 -10.52 -11.30
CA GLN A 126 15.20 -10.86 -10.06
C GLN A 126 14.39 -11.85 -9.20
N ALA A 127 13.09 -11.61 -9.03
CA ALA A 127 12.20 -12.47 -8.25
C ALA A 127 12.15 -13.90 -8.84
N PHE A 128 11.88 -14.03 -10.14
CA PHE A 128 11.84 -15.34 -10.81
C PHE A 128 13.21 -16.04 -10.78
N SER A 129 14.31 -15.30 -10.96
CA SER A 129 15.66 -15.88 -10.90
C SER A 129 16.06 -16.37 -9.50
N LYS A 130 15.60 -15.70 -8.44
CA LYS A 130 15.85 -16.15 -7.05
C LYS A 130 15.06 -17.40 -6.75
N ARG A 131 13.81 -17.45 -7.17
CA ARG A 131 12.93 -18.60 -7.00
C ARG A 131 13.45 -19.87 -7.66
N ASP A 132 14.02 -19.77 -8.85
CA ASP A 132 14.67 -20.91 -9.53
C ASP A 132 15.82 -21.53 -8.71
N LYS A 133 16.39 -20.76 -7.77
CA LYS A 133 17.43 -21.22 -6.84
C LYS A 133 16.86 -21.65 -5.49
N GLU A 134 15.81 -20.99 -5.03
CA GLU A 134 15.16 -21.15 -3.73
C GLU A 134 13.64 -21.30 -3.92
N SER A 135 13.17 -22.54 -4.12
CA SER A 135 11.76 -22.83 -4.46
C SER A 135 10.77 -22.59 -3.33
N ASP A 136 11.26 -22.47 -2.10
CA ASP A 136 10.44 -22.46 -0.88
C ASP A 136 10.07 -21.02 -0.46
N VAL A 137 10.58 -20.00 -1.16
CA VAL A 137 10.33 -18.59 -0.88
C VAL A 137 9.59 -17.97 -2.07
N ASP A 138 8.47 -17.31 -1.80
CA ASP A 138 7.70 -16.62 -2.81
C ASP A 138 8.21 -15.19 -3.03
N TYR A 139 9.25 -15.04 -3.86
CA TYR A 139 9.76 -13.72 -4.21
C TYR A 139 8.83 -12.91 -5.13
N VAL A 140 7.80 -13.53 -5.71
CA VAL A 140 6.85 -12.84 -6.61
C VAL A 140 5.90 -11.95 -5.79
N PHE A 141 5.57 -12.39 -4.56
CA PHE A 141 4.84 -11.63 -3.55
C PHE A 141 5.41 -10.24 -3.28
N ASP A 142 6.73 -10.07 -3.32
CA ASP A 142 7.40 -8.81 -3.01
C ASP A 142 7.25 -7.75 -4.12
N ILE A 143 7.02 -8.16 -5.38
CA ILE A 143 7.06 -7.26 -6.55
C ILE A 143 6.06 -6.08 -6.42
N PRO A 144 4.77 -6.30 -6.10
CA PRO A 144 3.84 -5.18 -5.92
C PRO A 144 4.27 -4.24 -4.79
N LEU A 145 4.83 -4.80 -3.71
CA LEU A 145 5.25 -4.05 -2.52
C LEU A 145 6.47 -3.18 -2.81
N ASP A 146 7.46 -3.73 -3.51
CA ASP A 146 8.68 -3.02 -3.91
C ASP A 146 8.38 -1.86 -4.86
N LEU A 147 7.48 -2.06 -5.83
CA LEU A 147 7.03 -0.97 -6.72
C LEU A 147 6.36 0.17 -5.95
N ALA A 148 5.53 -0.17 -4.96
CA ALA A 148 4.86 0.81 -4.13
C ALA A 148 5.87 1.54 -3.21
N ALA A 149 6.83 0.81 -2.66
CA ALA A 149 7.89 1.35 -1.81
C ALA A 149 8.84 2.28 -2.58
N GLU A 150 9.22 1.95 -3.82
CA GLU A 150 10.05 2.81 -4.67
C GLU A 150 9.41 4.20 -4.87
N LEU A 151 8.09 4.23 -5.05
CA LEU A 151 7.35 5.48 -5.24
C LEU A 151 7.11 6.26 -3.94
N THR A 152 6.82 5.55 -2.86
CA THR A 152 6.28 6.13 -1.62
C THR A 152 7.28 6.20 -0.48
N GLY A 153 8.44 5.54 -0.59
CA GLY A 153 9.40 5.35 0.49
C GLY A 153 8.85 4.55 1.68
N PHE A 154 7.75 3.82 1.49
CA PHE A 154 7.09 3.08 2.55
C PHE A 154 6.78 1.64 2.13
N ARG A 155 7.20 0.70 2.97
CA ARG A 155 6.84 -0.72 2.96
C ARG A 155 6.55 -1.13 4.40
N HIS A 156 5.48 -1.88 4.62
CA HIS A 156 4.92 -2.17 5.95
C HIS A 156 5.80 -3.06 6.85
N ASP A 157 6.61 -3.91 6.22
CA ASP A 157 7.49 -4.92 6.80
C ASP A 157 8.96 -4.49 6.83
N GLU A 158 9.26 -3.27 6.34
CA GLU A 158 10.57 -2.65 6.49
C GLU A 158 10.65 -1.90 7.83
N GLY A 159 11.57 -2.35 8.70
CA GLY A 159 11.91 -1.60 9.90
C GLY A 159 12.73 -0.35 9.58
N ALA A 160 12.38 0.78 10.20
CA ALA A 160 13.24 1.95 10.23
C ALA A 160 13.13 2.63 11.60
N PRO A 161 14.25 2.83 12.31
CA PRO A 161 14.27 3.23 13.72
C PRO A 161 13.65 4.61 13.97
N ASP A 162 13.56 5.45 12.94
CA ASP A 162 13.07 6.82 13.04
C ASP A 162 11.63 6.99 12.51
N ARG A 163 10.94 5.90 12.13
CA ARG A 163 9.54 5.97 11.67
C ARG A 163 8.64 6.27 12.87
N VAL A 164 7.89 7.35 12.78
CA VAL A 164 6.85 7.71 13.76
C VAL A 164 5.48 7.57 13.10
N PHE A 165 4.68 6.67 13.65
CA PHE A 165 3.29 6.47 13.26
C PHE A 165 2.35 7.32 14.13
N PHE A 166 1.16 7.58 13.62
CA PHE A 166 0.11 8.30 14.34
C PHE A 166 -1.18 7.51 14.30
N GLU A 167 -1.80 7.29 15.45
CA GLU A 167 -3.15 6.73 15.52
C GLU A 167 -4.15 7.68 14.86
N LEU A 168 -5.11 7.13 14.10
CA LEU A 168 -6.23 7.90 13.57
C LEU A 168 -7.53 7.60 14.34
N VAL A 169 -7.95 8.56 15.15
CA VAL A 169 -9.11 8.46 16.03
C VAL A 169 -10.39 8.95 15.35
N GLU A 170 -11.54 8.48 15.82
CA GLU A 170 -12.84 9.00 15.39
C GLU A 170 -12.99 10.47 15.80
N LYS A 171 -13.63 11.26 14.94
CA LYS A 171 -13.99 12.63 15.31
C LYS A 171 -14.95 12.60 16.50
N PRO A 172 -14.69 13.36 17.57
CA PRO A 172 -15.65 13.47 18.66
C PRO A 172 -16.97 14.01 18.09
N ALA A 173 -18.08 13.31 18.40
CA ALA A 173 -19.41 13.77 18.02
C ALA A 173 -19.61 15.19 18.57
N GLN A 174 -19.84 16.16 17.68
CA GLN A 174 -20.25 17.50 18.09
C GLN A 174 -21.57 17.37 18.85
N ARG A 175 -21.54 17.60 20.16
CA ARG A 175 -22.73 17.69 21.01
C ARG A 175 -23.52 18.95 20.72
#